data_AF-A0AAD7IW32-F1
#
_entry.id   AF-A0AAD7IW32-F1
#
_cell.length_a   1.000
_cell.length_b   1.000
_cell.length_c   1.000
_cell.angle_alpha   90.00
_cell.angle_beta   90.00
_cell.angle_gamma   90.00
#
_symmetry.space_group_name_H-M   'P 1'
#
loop_
_entity.id
_entity.type
_entity.pdbx_description
1 polymer ?
#
loop_
_entity_poly.entity_id
_entity_poly.type
_entity_poly.pdbx_seq_one_letter_code
_entity_poly.pdbx_strand_id
1 'polypeptide(L)'
;MDRTRDPWAMLLLKLAGINSPPKARQAFQQFMHESYETEIAPVVLARWNASGIEDESGELRSKKSPNAPFRAKVARELFAELSEKEQDALRKRVRDDAKAAKDAYVTAMKKGPSKAPEDRQKCINNLGVFMSAVLQGVCAHTGLHSFAVFGGPIPQFGGELRTMHVSSGRNRDPSPSPFPNWSKERFNKDVLEFMKEYLHTAFRSCA
;
A
#
# COMPACT_ATOMS: atom_id res chain seq x y z
N MET A 1 22.45 -3.57 -14.98
CA MET A 1 21.83 -4.45 -13.96
C MET A 1 20.35 -4.57 -14.29
N ASP A 2 19.83 -5.78 -14.45
CA ASP A 2 18.40 -6.00 -14.73
C ASP A 2 17.58 -5.73 -13.46
N ARG A 3 16.95 -4.55 -13.39
CA ARG A 3 16.11 -4.13 -12.25
C ARG A 3 14.92 -5.05 -12.01
N THR A 4 14.54 -5.89 -12.98
CA THR A 4 13.42 -6.82 -12.83
C THR A 4 13.77 -8.08 -12.04
N ARG A 5 15.06 -8.35 -11.85
CA ARG A 5 15.57 -9.50 -11.08
C ARG A 5 16.23 -9.10 -9.77
N ASP A 6 16.47 -7.80 -9.57
CA ASP A 6 17.05 -7.27 -8.35
C ASP A 6 15.96 -6.99 -7.30
N PRO A 7 15.91 -7.76 -6.19
CA PRO A 7 14.92 -7.56 -5.14
C PRO A 7 15.02 -6.19 -4.47
N TRP A 8 16.20 -5.57 -4.43
CA TRP A 8 16.38 -4.23 -3.87
C TRP A 8 15.82 -3.17 -4.81
N ALA A 9 16.05 -3.28 -6.11
CA ALA A 9 15.42 -2.41 -7.09
C ALA A 9 13.89 -2.48 -7.01
N MET A 10 13.32 -3.70 -6.90
CA MET A 10 11.88 -3.89 -6.70
C MET A 10 11.36 -3.23 -5.41
N LEU A 11 12.10 -3.37 -4.32
CA LEU A 11 11.74 -2.77 -3.05
C LEU A 11 11.77 -1.24 -3.12
N LEU A 12 12.82 -0.66 -3.69
CA LEU A 12 12.98 0.80 -3.83
C LEU A 12 11.91 1.45 -4.71
N LEU A 13 11.38 0.74 -5.72
CA LEU A 13 10.30 1.25 -6.56
C LEU A 13 9.00 1.52 -5.78
N LYS A 14 8.81 0.88 -4.63
CA LYS A 14 7.67 1.18 -3.75
C LYS A 14 7.69 2.61 -3.21
N LEU A 15 8.88 3.23 -3.07
CA LEU A 15 8.98 4.66 -2.72
C LEU A 15 8.26 5.53 -3.75
N ALA A 16 8.39 5.20 -5.04
CA ALA A 16 7.71 5.88 -6.13
C ALA A 16 6.21 5.50 -6.26
N GLY A 17 5.67 4.69 -5.36
CA GLY A 17 4.30 4.16 -5.43
C GLY A 17 4.10 3.08 -6.49
N ILE A 18 5.18 2.58 -7.09
CA ILE A 18 5.13 1.52 -8.10
C ILE A 18 5.04 0.18 -7.37
N ASN A 19 3.82 -0.32 -7.23
CA ASN A 19 3.52 -1.59 -6.58
C ASN A 19 3.27 -2.69 -7.59
N SER A 20 3.58 -3.93 -7.23
CA SER A 20 3.18 -5.09 -8.01
C SER A 20 1.66 -5.08 -8.19
N PRO A 21 1.15 -5.33 -9.41
CA PRO A 21 -0.28 -5.37 -9.63
C PRO A 21 -0.90 -6.49 -8.79
N PRO A 22 -2.16 -6.33 -8.34
CA PRO A 22 -2.86 -7.39 -7.64
C PRO A 22 -2.96 -8.63 -8.54
N LYS A 23 -3.13 -9.80 -7.93
CA LYS A 23 -3.41 -11.02 -8.68
C LYS A 23 -4.67 -10.82 -9.54
N ALA A 24 -4.63 -11.37 -10.75
CA ALA A 24 -5.79 -11.37 -11.65
C ALA A 24 -7.01 -11.94 -10.90
N ARG A 25 -8.13 -11.21 -10.97
CA ARG A 25 -9.41 -11.70 -10.47
C ARG A 25 -9.83 -12.94 -11.26
N GLN A 26 -10.72 -13.75 -10.71
CA GLN A 26 -11.45 -14.73 -11.52
C GLN A 26 -12.63 -14.04 -12.21
N ALA A 27 -13.13 -14.59 -13.31
CA ALA A 27 -14.24 -13.98 -14.07
C ALA A 27 -15.48 -13.72 -13.20
N PHE A 28 -15.86 -14.67 -12.34
CA PHE A 28 -16.98 -14.48 -11.41
C PHE A 28 -16.73 -13.36 -10.38
N GLN A 29 -15.46 -13.12 -9.99
CA GLN A 29 -15.10 -12.04 -9.08
C GLN A 29 -15.17 -10.68 -9.78
N GLN A 30 -14.85 -10.64 -11.08
CA GLN A 30 -15.04 -9.45 -11.89
C GLN A 30 -16.53 -9.15 -12.09
N PHE A 31 -17.33 -10.17 -12.40
CA PHE A 31 -18.80 -10.05 -12.42
C PHE A 31 -19.33 -9.55 -11.07
N MET A 32 -18.84 -10.12 -9.97
CA MET A 32 -19.18 -9.64 -8.63
C MET A 32 -18.81 -8.18 -8.42
N HIS A 33 -17.70 -7.70 -8.94
CA HIS A 33 -17.30 -6.30 -8.79
C HIS A 33 -18.12 -5.33 -9.66
N GLU A 34 -18.50 -5.75 -10.87
CA GLU A 34 -19.22 -4.91 -11.83
C GLU A 34 -20.73 -4.85 -11.55
N SER A 35 -21.32 -5.97 -11.13
CA SER A 35 -22.77 -6.14 -11.00
C SER A 35 -23.25 -6.34 -9.56
N TYR A 36 -22.41 -6.04 -8.55
CA TYR A 36 -22.78 -6.31 -7.15
C TYR A 36 -24.09 -5.62 -6.77
N GLU A 37 -24.16 -4.31 -6.94
CA GLU A 37 -25.27 -3.49 -6.44
C GLU A 37 -26.56 -3.74 -7.23
N THR A 38 -26.45 -4.03 -8.52
CA THR A 38 -27.58 -4.13 -9.46
C THR A 38 -28.17 -5.52 -9.53
N GLU A 39 -27.34 -6.57 -9.69
CA GLU A 39 -27.81 -7.92 -10.00
C GLU A 39 -27.65 -8.87 -8.81
N ILE A 40 -26.56 -8.74 -8.05
CA ILE A 40 -26.19 -9.75 -7.05
C ILE A 40 -26.78 -9.41 -5.68
N ALA A 41 -26.71 -8.15 -5.24
CA ALA A 41 -27.15 -7.72 -3.92
C ALA A 41 -28.66 -7.99 -3.68
N PRO A 42 -29.58 -7.72 -4.63
CA PRO A 42 -30.99 -8.05 -4.46
C PRO A 42 -31.22 -9.55 -4.27
N VAL A 43 -30.54 -10.39 -5.06
CA VAL A 43 -30.66 -11.85 -4.96
C VAL A 43 -30.03 -12.39 -3.67
N VAL A 44 -28.89 -11.83 -3.27
CA VAL A 44 -28.24 -12.15 -1.99
C VAL A 44 -29.17 -11.84 -0.83
N LEU A 45 -29.79 -10.65 -0.80
CA LEU A 45 -30.70 -10.25 0.27
C LEU A 45 -31.94 -11.15 0.29
N ALA A 46 -32.56 -11.39 -0.86
CA ALA A 46 -33.72 -12.28 -0.97
C ALA A 46 -33.41 -13.71 -0.47
N ARG A 47 -32.32 -14.31 -0.95
CA ARG A 47 -31.90 -15.67 -0.54
C ARG A 47 -31.46 -15.72 0.93
N TRP A 48 -30.82 -14.67 1.44
CA TRP A 48 -30.41 -14.60 2.84
C TRP A 48 -31.61 -14.52 3.78
N ASN A 49 -32.59 -13.68 3.46
CA ASN A 49 -33.83 -13.53 4.24
C ASN A 49 -34.67 -14.82 4.21
N ALA A 50 -34.77 -15.47 3.05
CA ALA A 50 -35.46 -16.76 2.92
C ALA A 50 -34.77 -17.91 3.68
N SER A 51 -33.47 -17.78 3.99
CA SER A 51 -32.71 -18.81 4.70
C SER A 51 -32.86 -18.77 6.23
N GLY A 52 -33.75 -17.93 6.77
CA GLY A 52 -33.93 -17.65 8.20
C GLY A 52 -33.87 -18.86 9.14
N ILE A 53 -33.41 -18.64 10.37
CA ILE A 53 -33.42 -19.68 11.41
C ILE A 53 -34.76 -19.55 12.13
N GLU A 54 -35.59 -20.58 12.08
CA GLU A 54 -36.71 -20.74 13.00
C GLU A 54 -36.15 -20.89 14.41
N ASP A 55 -36.58 -20.05 15.35
CA ASP A 55 -36.27 -20.30 16.76
C ASP A 55 -37.16 -21.40 17.34
N GLU A 56 -36.86 -21.86 18.56
CA GLU A 56 -37.64 -22.89 19.27
C GLU A 56 -39.11 -22.48 19.52
N SER A 57 -39.47 -21.20 19.25
CA SER A 57 -40.81 -20.63 19.36
C SER A 57 -41.53 -20.49 18.01
N GLY A 58 -40.87 -20.83 16.89
CA GLY A 58 -41.40 -20.68 15.53
C GLY A 58 -41.29 -19.26 14.97
N GLU A 59 -40.61 -18.33 15.65
CA GLU A 59 -40.39 -16.97 15.16
C GLU A 59 -39.08 -16.86 14.36
N LEU A 60 -39.14 -16.18 13.22
CA LEU A 60 -37.98 -15.90 12.38
C LEU A 60 -37.11 -14.80 13.00
N ARG A 61 -35.97 -15.18 13.61
CA ARG A 61 -34.99 -14.19 14.07
C ARG A 61 -34.24 -13.55 12.91
N SER A 62 -34.05 -12.23 13.00
CA SER A 62 -33.22 -11.45 12.08
C SER A 62 -31.78 -11.98 12.07
N LYS A 63 -31.35 -12.57 10.94
CA LYS A 63 -29.94 -12.91 10.72
C LYS A 63 -29.12 -11.63 10.60
N LYS A 64 -27.87 -11.67 11.12
CA LYS A 64 -26.83 -10.66 10.78
C LYS A 64 -26.72 -10.51 9.26
N SER A 65 -26.14 -9.40 8.78
CA SER A 65 -25.96 -9.15 7.34
C SER A 65 -25.26 -10.32 6.63
N PRO A 66 -25.55 -10.56 5.33
CA PRO A 66 -25.03 -11.71 4.57
C PRO A 66 -23.50 -11.75 4.61
N ASN A 67 -22.93 -12.90 5.00
CA ASN A 67 -21.47 -13.04 5.12
C ASN A 67 -20.77 -13.17 3.75
N ALA A 68 -19.46 -12.94 3.71
CA ALA A 68 -18.69 -12.94 2.46
C ALA A 68 -18.75 -14.28 1.69
N PRO A 69 -18.64 -15.46 2.34
CA PRO A 69 -18.80 -16.74 1.65
C PRO A 69 -20.16 -16.91 0.97
N PHE A 70 -21.24 -16.48 1.62
CA PHE A 70 -22.59 -16.56 1.06
C PHE A 70 -22.73 -15.67 -0.18
N ARG A 71 -22.24 -14.41 -0.10
CA ARG A 71 -22.22 -13.49 -1.25
C ARG A 71 -21.47 -14.08 -2.43
N ALA A 72 -20.29 -14.66 -2.18
CA ALA A 72 -19.48 -15.27 -3.22
C ALA A 72 -20.15 -16.50 -3.83
N LYS A 73 -20.89 -17.29 -3.04
CA LYS A 73 -21.67 -18.43 -3.55
C LYS A 73 -22.75 -17.97 -4.52
N VAL A 74 -23.59 -17.02 -4.11
CA VAL A 74 -24.67 -16.48 -4.96
C VAL A 74 -24.10 -15.85 -6.23
N ALA A 75 -23.00 -15.08 -6.13
CA ALA A 75 -22.35 -14.50 -7.29
C ALA A 75 -21.82 -15.55 -8.30
N ARG A 76 -21.33 -16.70 -7.82
CA ARG A 76 -20.90 -17.80 -8.72
C ARG A 76 -22.07 -18.45 -9.43
N GLU A 77 -23.18 -18.65 -8.73
CA GLU A 77 -24.40 -19.23 -9.30
C GLU A 77 -24.96 -18.31 -10.39
N LEU A 78 -25.13 -17.02 -10.09
CA LEU A 78 -25.55 -16.02 -11.07
C LEU A 78 -24.58 -15.91 -12.25
N PHE A 79 -23.26 -15.98 -12.00
CA PHE A 79 -22.28 -15.99 -13.08
C PHE A 79 -22.40 -17.24 -13.98
N ALA A 80 -22.75 -18.39 -13.41
CA ALA A 80 -22.96 -19.62 -14.16
C ALA A 80 -24.25 -19.60 -15.01
N GLU A 81 -25.24 -18.80 -14.60
CA GLU A 81 -26.47 -18.56 -15.36
C GLU A 81 -26.28 -17.62 -16.56
N LEU A 82 -25.19 -16.83 -16.59
CA LEU A 82 -24.82 -16.03 -17.76
C LEU A 82 -24.55 -16.92 -18.97
N SER A 83 -24.81 -16.39 -20.18
CA SER A 83 -24.48 -17.10 -21.40
C SER A 83 -22.98 -17.38 -21.51
N GLU A 84 -22.59 -18.45 -22.20
CA GLU A 84 -21.16 -18.78 -22.40
C GLU A 84 -20.40 -17.61 -23.04
N LYS A 85 -21.05 -16.89 -23.96
CA LYS A 85 -20.49 -15.71 -24.61
C LYS A 85 -20.16 -14.59 -23.61
N GLU A 86 -21.02 -14.34 -22.63
CA GLU A 86 -20.81 -13.34 -21.59
C GLU A 86 -19.73 -13.78 -20.60
N GLN A 87 -19.75 -15.04 -20.19
CA GLN A 87 -18.71 -15.61 -19.33
C GLN A 87 -17.34 -15.52 -19.99
N ASP A 88 -17.23 -15.85 -21.28
CA ASP A 88 -15.99 -15.77 -22.05
C ASP A 88 -15.54 -14.33 -22.28
N ALA A 89 -16.46 -13.41 -22.54
CA ALA A 89 -16.15 -11.99 -22.62
C ALA A 89 -15.55 -11.46 -21.30
N LEU A 90 -16.09 -11.87 -20.15
CA LEU A 90 -15.56 -11.52 -18.84
C LEU A 90 -14.19 -12.17 -18.57
N ARG A 91 -14.02 -13.46 -18.88
CA ARG A 91 -12.71 -14.15 -18.77
C ARG A 91 -11.64 -13.46 -19.60
N LYS A 92 -11.97 -13.10 -20.84
CA LYS A 92 -11.08 -12.39 -21.76
C LYS A 92 -10.70 -11.03 -21.20
N ARG A 93 -11.67 -10.21 -20.78
CA ARG A 93 -11.43 -8.88 -20.20
C ARG A 93 -10.51 -8.94 -18.98
N VAL A 94 -10.80 -9.83 -18.05
CA VAL A 94 -9.97 -10.03 -16.85
C VAL A 94 -8.53 -10.42 -17.20
N ARG A 95 -8.34 -11.28 -18.20
CA ARG A 95 -7.02 -11.66 -18.68
C ARG A 95 -6.30 -10.48 -19.33
N ASP A 96 -6.99 -9.71 -20.15
CA ASP A 96 -6.44 -8.57 -20.87
C ASP A 96 -6.06 -7.44 -19.90
N ASP A 97 -6.92 -7.14 -18.92
CA ASP A 97 -6.65 -6.16 -17.85
C ASP A 97 -5.47 -6.58 -16.98
N ALA A 98 -5.40 -7.86 -16.58
CA ALA A 98 -4.28 -8.38 -15.81
C ALA A 98 -2.96 -8.32 -16.59
N LYS A 99 -3.01 -8.61 -17.90
CA LYS A 99 -1.85 -8.48 -18.78
C LYS A 99 -1.42 -7.02 -18.90
N ALA A 100 -2.35 -6.10 -19.17
CA ALA A 100 -2.08 -4.67 -19.27
C ALA A 100 -1.48 -4.11 -17.97
N ALA A 101 -2.01 -4.48 -16.81
CA ALA A 101 -1.47 -4.06 -15.51
C ALA A 101 -0.05 -4.60 -15.28
N LYS A 102 0.22 -5.86 -15.66
CA LYS A 102 1.57 -6.45 -15.58
C LYS A 102 2.54 -5.75 -16.53
N ASP A 103 2.14 -5.49 -17.76
CA ASP A 103 2.97 -4.83 -18.77
C ASP A 103 3.28 -3.37 -18.37
N ALA A 104 2.29 -2.66 -17.81
CA ALA A 104 2.47 -1.32 -17.26
C ALA A 104 3.46 -1.32 -16.08
N TYR A 105 3.33 -2.29 -15.16
CA TYR A 105 4.26 -2.46 -14.04
C TYR A 105 5.69 -2.73 -14.52
N VAL A 106 5.89 -3.69 -15.43
CA VAL A 106 7.22 -4.01 -15.99
C VAL A 106 7.82 -2.78 -16.71
N THR A 107 7.00 -2.02 -17.43
CA THR A 107 7.43 -0.78 -18.09
C THR A 107 7.88 0.26 -17.07
N ALA A 108 7.10 0.46 -16.01
CA ALA A 108 7.44 1.37 -14.92
C ALA A 108 8.74 0.95 -14.21
N MET A 109 8.94 -0.36 -13.98
CA MET A 109 10.18 -0.89 -13.40
C MET A 109 11.41 -0.58 -14.27
N LYS A 110 11.29 -0.79 -15.59
CA LYS A 110 12.38 -0.53 -16.54
C LYS A 110 12.73 0.96 -16.61
N LYS A 111 11.71 1.83 -16.64
CA LYS A 111 11.88 3.29 -16.66
C LYS A 111 12.53 3.80 -15.37
N GLY A 112 12.17 3.21 -14.23
CA GLY A 112 12.62 3.67 -12.91
C GLY A 112 11.91 4.93 -12.43
N PRO A 113 12.30 5.45 -11.24
CA PRO A 113 11.66 6.62 -10.66
C PRO A 113 11.94 7.86 -11.52
N SER A 114 10.90 8.68 -11.70
CA SER A 114 10.99 9.97 -12.36
C SER A 114 11.84 10.95 -11.54
N LYS A 115 12.52 11.87 -12.24
CA LYS A 115 13.30 12.94 -11.63
C LYS A 115 12.50 14.25 -11.48
N ALA A 116 11.26 14.29 -11.96
CA ALA A 116 10.40 15.46 -11.82
C ALA A 116 10.17 15.79 -10.33
N PRO A 117 10.07 17.08 -9.95
CA PRO A 117 9.89 17.50 -8.56
C PRO A 117 8.68 16.83 -7.88
N GLU A 118 7.55 16.70 -8.58
CA GLU A 118 6.31 16.13 -8.07
C GLU A 118 6.46 14.65 -7.73
N ASP A 119 7.15 13.90 -8.59
CA ASP A 119 7.39 12.48 -8.38
C ASP A 119 8.43 12.23 -7.28
N ARG A 120 9.43 13.11 -7.16
CA ARG A 120 10.36 13.10 -6.01
C ARG A 120 9.62 13.39 -4.71
N GLN A 121 8.68 14.33 -4.71
CA GLN A 121 7.88 14.63 -3.53
C GLN A 121 7.01 13.42 -3.12
N LYS A 122 6.42 12.69 -4.07
CA LYS A 122 5.74 11.42 -3.78
C LYS A 122 6.67 10.42 -3.08
N CYS A 123 7.91 10.28 -3.57
CA CYS A 123 8.91 9.42 -2.95
C CYS A 123 9.24 9.87 -1.52
N ILE A 124 9.42 11.17 -1.30
CA ILE A 124 9.69 11.76 0.01
C ILE A 124 8.52 11.52 0.97
N ASN A 125 7.28 11.70 0.53
CA ASN A 125 6.09 11.45 1.34
C ASN A 125 5.97 9.98 1.76
N ASN A 126 6.36 9.05 0.89
CA ASN A 126 6.34 7.61 1.18
C ASN A 126 7.55 7.14 2.01
N LEU A 127 8.60 7.96 2.12
CA LEU A 127 9.88 7.58 2.75
C LEU A 127 9.71 7.17 4.21
N GLY A 128 8.85 7.88 4.96
CA GLY A 128 8.61 7.60 6.38
C GLY A 128 8.06 6.19 6.62
N VAL A 129 6.99 5.83 5.90
CA VAL A 129 6.35 4.50 6.00
C VAL A 129 7.32 3.40 5.53
N PHE A 130 7.99 3.64 4.40
CA PHE A 130 8.96 2.69 3.84
C PHE A 130 10.12 2.41 4.81
N MET A 131 10.78 3.45 5.30
CA MET A 131 11.94 3.32 6.17
C MET A 131 11.57 2.79 7.55
N SER A 132 10.36 3.08 8.05
CA SER A 132 9.90 2.54 9.33
C SER A 132 9.90 1.01 9.30
N ALA A 133 9.40 0.39 8.22
CA ALA A 133 9.40 -1.06 8.07
C ALA A 133 10.82 -1.65 8.01
N VAL A 134 11.73 -0.99 7.27
CA VAL A 134 13.13 -1.41 7.18
C VAL A 134 13.83 -1.33 8.54
N LEU A 135 13.72 -0.20 9.23
CA LEU A 135 14.33 0.04 10.54
C LEU A 135 13.75 -0.88 11.62
N GLN A 136 12.43 -1.13 11.60
CA GLN A 136 11.81 -2.13 12.48
C GLN A 136 12.35 -3.53 12.22
N GLY A 137 12.51 -3.93 10.95
CA GLY A 137 13.14 -5.19 10.58
C GLY A 137 14.55 -5.32 11.14
N VAL A 138 15.38 -4.30 10.99
CA VAL A 138 16.74 -4.27 11.57
C VAL A 138 16.69 -4.40 13.09
N CYS A 139 15.87 -3.60 13.78
CA CYS A 139 15.73 -3.69 15.23
C CYS A 139 15.31 -5.09 15.69
N ALA A 140 14.31 -5.69 15.03
CA ALA A 140 13.79 -7.00 15.41
C ALA A 140 14.81 -8.13 15.26
N HIS A 141 15.68 -8.07 14.24
CA HIS A 141 16.65 -9.14 13.97
C HIS A 141 18.00 -8.93 14.68
N THR A 142 18.36 -7.69 15.02
CA THR A 142 19.68 -7.37 15.59
C THR A 142 19.63 -6.97 17.07
N GLY A 143 18.45 -6.58 17.57
CA GLY A 143 18.31 -5.96 18.89
C GLY A 143 18.87 -4.53 18.98
N LEU A 144 19.43 -3.99 17.90
CA LEU A 144 19.98 -2.63 17.87
C LEU A 144 18.87 -1.60 17.72
N HIS A 145 19.08 -0.42 18.29
CA HIS A 145 18.27 0.75 17.95
C HIS A 145 18.71 1.30 16.60
N SER A 146 17.74 1.58 15.74
CA SER A 146 18.03 2.07 14.40
C SER A 146 17.28 3.37 14.14
N PHE A 147 17.96 4.32 13.50
CA PHE A 147 17.36 5.55 13.02
C PHE A 147 18.04 5.94 11.71
N ALA A 148 17.33 6.73 10.91
CA ALA A 148 17.85 7.30 9.68
C ALA A 148 17.49 8.78 9.62
N VAL A 149 18.44 9.59 9.18
CA VAL A 149 18.25 11.02 8.88
C VAL A 149 18.42 11.21 7.38
N PHE A 150 17.48 11.93 6.79
CA PHE A 150 17.49 12.30 5.38
C PHE A 150 17.44 13.80 5.28
N GLY A 151 18.02 14.37 4.23
CA GLY A 151 17.78 15.77 3.92
C GLY A 151 18.30 16.16 2.55
N GLY A 152 17.85 17.35 2.13
CA GLY A 152 18.09 17.89 0.81
C GLY A 152 17.00 18.88 0.41
N PRO A 153 16.99 19.32 -0.85
CA PRO A 153 15.96 20.22 -1.36
C PRO A 153 14.62 19.50 -1.44
N ILE A 154 13.60 20.04 -0.77
CA ILE A 154 12.27 19.43 -0.73
C ILE A 154 11.29 20.20 -1.64
N PRO A 155 10.77 19.58 -2.72
CA PRO A 155 9.92 20.26 -3.71
C PRO A 155 8.70 21.00 -3.14
N GLN A 156 7.96 20.41 -2.19
CA GLN A 156 6.77 21.05 -1.62
C GLN A 156 7.08 22.33 -0.83
N PHE A 157 8.35 22.58 -0.51
CA PHE A 157 8.83 23.79 0.16
C PHE A 157 9.71 24.62 -0.79
N GLY A 158 9.38 24.66 -2.08
CA GLY A 158 10.10 25.46 -3.07
C GLY A 158 11.57 25.04 -3.29
N GLY A 159 11.94 23.81 -2.92
CA GLY A 159 13.32 23.34 -3.00
C GLY A 159 14.20 23.75 -1.83
N GLU A 160 13.63 24.31 -0.75
CA GLU A 160 14.37 24.60 0.47
C GLU A 160 15.06 23.35 1.06
N LEU A 161 16.26 23.55 1.60
CA LEU A 161 17.00 22.51 2.32
C LEU A 161 16.31 22.19 3.65
N ARG A 162 15.86 20.95 3.79
CA ARG A 162 15.24 20.44 5.02
C ARG A 162 15.74 19.06 5.35
N THR A 163 15.58 18.71 6.62
CA THR A 163 15.91 17.40 7.18
C THR A 163 14.64 16.72 7.69
N MET A 164 14.63 15.40 7.62
CA MET A 164 13.61 14.54 8.22
C MET A 164 14.28 13.29 8.77
N HIS A 165 13.61 12.61 9.67
CA HIS A 165 14.15 11.41 10.29
C HIS A 165 13.07 10.36 10.49
N VAL A 166 13.50 9.11 10.61
CA VAL A 166 12.68 7.97 11.01
C VAL A 166 13.48 7.20 12.04
N SER A 167 12.85 6.80 13.15
CA SER A 167 13.51 6.05 14.23
C SER A 167 12.69 4.84 14.64
N SER A 168 13.38 3.77 15.00
CA SER A 168 12.79 2.54 15.52
C SER A 168 13.45 2.12 16.85
N GLY A 169 12.63 1.70 17.80
CA GLY A 169 13.03 1.36 19.16
C GLY A 169 12.87 2.51 20.16
N ARG A 170 12.94 2.17 21.45
CA ARG A 170 12.77 3.07 22.58
C ARG A 170 13.80 2.77 23.65
N ASN A 171 14.20 3.78 24.42
CA ASN A 171 15.06 3.59 25.58
C ASN A 171 14.34 2.81 26.70
N ARG A 172 15.05 2.54 27.80
CA ARG A 172 14.55 1.76 28.96
C ARG A 172 14.16 2.63 30.15
N ASP A 173 13.96 3.94 29.94
CA ASP A 173 13.52 4.84 31.00
C ASP A 173 12.10 4.46 31.47
N PRO A 174 11.67 4.87 32.68
CA PRO A 174 10.31 4.63 33.16
C PRO A 174 9.21 5.12 32.21
N SER A 175 9.51 6.12 31.38
CA SER A 175 8.70 6.56 30.24
C SER A 175 9.46 6.32 28.92
N PRO A 176 9.34 5.11 28.32
CA PRO A 176 10.12 4.74 27.13
C PRO A 176 9.88 5.66 25.95
N SER A 177 10.95 6.32 25.51
CA SER A 177 10.93 7.30 24.44
C SER A 177 11.86 6.90 23.29
N PRO A 178 11.48 7.15 22.03
CA PRO A 178 12.37 6.97 20.90
C PRO A 178 13.53 7.98 20.96
N PHE A 179 14.65 7.66 20.33
CA PHE A 179 15.88 8.48 20.36
C PHE A 179 15.64 9.98 20.08
N PRO A 180 14.86 10.39 19.06
CA PRO A 180 14.58 11.81 18.81
C PRO A 180 13.82 12.53 19.92
N ASN A 181 13.01 11.80 20.70
CA ASN A 181 12.17 12.38 21.74
C ASN A 181 12.82 12.34 23.12
N TRP A 182 13.80 11.46 23.33
CA TRP A 182 14.50 11.35 24.61
C TRP A 182 15.21 12.66 24.99
N SER A 183 15.82 13.34 24.01
CA SER A 183 16.32 14.71 24.18
C SER A 183 16.04 15.51 22.90
N LYS A 184 14.82 16.04 22.79
CA LYS A 184 14.35 16.74 21.58
C LYS A 184 15.22 17.93 21.21
N GLU A 185 15.67 18.70 22.20
CA GLU A 185 16.53 19.86 21.98
C GLU A 185 17.88 19.46 21.38
N ARG A 186 18.57 18.48 22.01
CA ARG A 186 19.84 17.97 21.51
C ARG A 186 19.70 17.28 20.17
N PHE A 187 18.63 16.51 19.96
CA PHE A 187 18.43 15.86 18.68
C PHE A 187 18.23 16.88 17.56
N ASN A 188 17.45 17.94 17.81
CA ASN A 188 17.29 19.01 16.81
C ASN A 188 18.62 19.70 16.52
N LYS A 189 19.37 20.11 17.55
CA LYS A 189 20.62 20.86 17.39
C LYS A 189 21.79 19.98 16.91
N ASP A 190 22.10 18.94 17.65
CA ASP A 190 23.32 18.15 17.47
C ASP A 190 23.21 17.16 16.29
N VAL A 191 21.99 16.85 15.83
CA VAL A 191 21.76 15.88 14.73
C VAL A 191 21.14 16.54 13.51
N LEU A 192 19.97 17.17 13.65
CA LEU A 192 19.25 17.71 12.48
C LEU A 192 19.88 18.99 11.94
N GLU A 193 20.21 19.96 12.79
CA GLU A 193 20.87 21.20 12.38
C GLU A 193 22.28 20.93 11.86
N PHE A 194 23.06 20.09 12.56
CA PHE A 194 24.38 19.65 12.09
C PHE A 194 24.32 18.98 10.69
N MET A 195 23.34 18.10 10.45
CA MET A 195 23.11 17.53 9.12
C MET A 195 22.71 18.61 8.10
N LYS A 196 21.90 19.59 8.49
CA LYS A 196 21.50 20.70 7.63
C LYS A 196 22.70 21.58 7.22
N GLU A 197 23.64 21.84 8.12
CA GLU A 197 24.90 22.52 7.82
C GLU A 197 25.70 21.78 6.75
N TYR A 198 25.84 20.45 6.89
CA TYR A 198 26.46 19.62 5.85
C TYR A 198 25.72 19.73 4.51
N LEU A 199 24.38 19.69 4.51
CA LEU A 199 23.57 19.81 3.28
C LEU A 199 23.78 21.16 2.58
N HIS A 200 24.05 22.25 3.32
CA HIS A 200 24.43 23.51 2.71
C HIS A 200 25.76 23.40 1.93
N THR A 201 26.69 22.52 2.31
CA THR A 201 27.90 22.29 1.51
C THR A 201 27.64 21.43 0.27
N ALA A 202 26.71 20.48 0.37
CA ALA A 202 26.41 19.52 -0.71
C ALA A 202 25.50 20.07 -1.81
N PHE A 203 24.65 21.05 -1.48
CA PHE A 203 23.63 21.61 -2.39
C PHE A 203 23.80 23.10 -2.69
N ARG A 204 24.88 23.74 -2.23
CA ARG A 204 25.27 25.06 -2.75
C ARG A 204 25.45 24.95 -4.26
N SER A 205 24.70 25.73 -5.01
CA SER A 205 25.02 26.03 -6.39
C SER A 205 26.45 26.58 -6.42
N CYS A 206 27.31 26.01 -7.28
CA CYS A 206 28.40 26.83 -7.82
C CYS A 206 27.71 28.05 -8.44
N ALA A 207 27.93 29.23 -7.84
CA ALA A 207 27.62 30.48 -8.49
C ALA A 207 28.54 30.64 -9.72
#